data_AF-A0A178ZXL0-F1
#
_entry.id   AF-A0A178ZXL0-F1
#
_cell.length_a   1.000
_cell.length_b   1.000
_cell.length_c   1.000
_cell.angle_alpha   90.00
_cell.angle_beta   90.00
_cell.angle_gamma   90.00
#
_symmetry.space_group_name_H-M   'P 1'
#
loop_
_entity.id
_entity.type
_entity.pdbx_description
1 polymer ?
#
loop_
_entity_poly.entity_id
_entity_poly.type
_entity_poly.pdbx_seq_one_letter_code
_entity_poly.pdbx_strand_id
1 'polypeptide(L)'
;MAYSGDLLWVHHDAQNRKAGPHRHKVFSHIQSGYHKWRRVEAARSMRKSVVIPRLQSAASQRRRDAKGVPTKEEEDNVEDDQDEDEDEDEDKEVDGYHSQQTLVKPEAAHQRPVQSIVAFRGNSDPFDSTPVPVTSRINEIMNFERRCVFPVIQGPGLRLQAQSKGNILPSWSSFASDSLCDNMTALAFLSTPLTLMAQSSPDSSFLKLSLVHRYKGLNALQIYVREHGQPPLHVLMHFLVAEIWADNCDDALAHLRMAKVIMESQMRENIGGIVPYKWISVFQMDIHRAALSLSRTLLPMDGWGTIPFEVTMPILDVYVDPCLKGALRALFIELQQLDALYDFFIGDPTPYPTAWNFMRMRTLVLIGRAINHAIDGRDVSASLALAYVLKLVSALENIPVGATAIYNAGHRMLGRVRSCLDVEILHPRLRLWILYVGALSGDEWFTRRFDEQTVLMGVHTWETCKGILSKFYLPRDEPQVHFHAIFDARLSKRIRELATAFQDVKLQGE
;
A
#
# COMPACT_ATOMS: atom_id res chain seq x y z
N MET A 1 -15.18 37.89 -38.41
CA MET A 1 -15.88 36.95 -39.31
C MET A 1 -17.20 36.58 -38.65
N ALA A 2 -18.33 36.94 -39.26
CA ALA A 2 -19.66 36.54 -38.79
C ALA A 2 -19.97 35.12 -39.31
N TYR A 3 -20.47 34.25 -38.44
CA TYR A 3 -20.86 32.89 -38.78
C TYR A 3 -22.13 32.90 -39.65
N SER A 4 -22.10 32.29 -40.83
CA SER A 4 -23.20 32.28 -41.81
C SER A 4 -23.89 30.90 -41.95
N GLY A 5 -23.78 30.04 -40.94
CA GLY A 5 -24.44 28.72 -40.94
C GLY A 5 -25.79 28.74 -40.22
N ASP A 6 -26.70 27.86 -40.63
CA ASP A 6 -27.99 27.66 -39.95
C ASP A 6 -27.77 27.21 -38.50
N LEU A 7 -28.28 27.99 -37.54
CA LEU A 7 -28.26 27.66 -36.12
C LEU A 7 -29.28 26.56 -35.83
N LEU A 8 -28.82 25.32 -35.70
CA LEU A 8 -29.65 24.19 -35.30
C LEU A 8 -29.77 24.12 -33.77
N TRP A 9 -30.95 24.46 -33.24
CA TRP A 9 -31.29 24.28 -31.83
C TRP A 9 -31.82 22.88 -31.56
N VAL A 10 -31.23 22.18 -30.59
CA VAL A 10 -31.73 20.87 -30.12
C VAL A 10 -32.20 21.04 -28.67
N HIS A 11 -33.52 21.03 -28.47
CA HIS A 11 -34.12 21.00 -27.15
C HIS A 11 -33.90 19.62 -26.51
N HIS A 12 -33.15 19.58 -25.41
CA HIS A 12 -32.95 18.37 -24.62
C HIS A 12 -33.95 18.37 -23.46
N ASP A 13 -35.16 17.86 -23.70
CA ASP A 13 -36.10 17.51 -22.63
C ASP A 13 -36.04 15.99 -22.41
N ALA A 14 -35.87 15.55 -21.17
CA ALA A 14 -35.83 14.14 -20.78
C ALA A 14 -37.11 13.38 -21.17
N GLN A 15 -38.23 14.08 -21.35
CA GLN A 15 -39.53 13.49 -21.67
C GLN A 15 -39.84 13.41 -23.18
N ASN A 16 -39.04 14.02 -24.06
CA ASN A 16 -39.33 14.05 -25.50
C ASN A 16 -38.22 13.38 -26.32
N ARG A 17 -38.27 12.05 -26.43
CA ARG A 17 -37.23 11.21 -27.09
C ARG A 17 -37.37 11.04 -28.60
N LYS A 18 -38.16 11.87 -29.30
CA LYS A 18 -38.23 11.81 -30.77
C LYS A 18 -37.00 12.48 -31.37
N ALA A 19 -36.05 11.66 -31.83
CA ALA A 19 -34.75 12.09 -32.32
C ALA A 19 -34.88 12.81 -33.68
N GLY A 20 -34.37 14.04 -33.77
CA GLY A 20 -34.17 14.72 -35.05
C GLY A 20 -33.06 14.05 -35.89
N PRO A 21 -33.10 14.17 -37.23
CA PRO A 21 -32.24 13.45 -38.18
C PRO A 21 -30.73 13.75 -38.06
N HIS A 22 -30.34 14.74 -37.27
CA HIS A 22 -28.94 15.21 -37.17
C HIS A 22 -28.24 14.87 -35.85
N ARG A 23 -28.88 14.07 -34.98
CA ARG A 23 -28.35 13.67 -33.67
C ARG A 23 -26.91 13.13 -33.76
N HIS A 24 -26.63 12.21 -34.67
CA HIS A 24 -25.29 11.61 -34.78
C HIS A 24 -24.19 12.65 -35.13
N LYS A 25 -24.51 13.63 -35.98
CA LYS A 25 -23.56 14.69 -36.37
C LYS A 25 -23.27 15.63 -35.20
N VAL A 26 -24.29 15.97 -34.43
CA VAL A 26 -24.17 16.80 -33.22
C VAL A 26 -23.37 16.07 -32.13
N PHE A 27 -23.67 14.79 -31.87
CA PHE A 27 -22.91 14.00 -30.90
C PHE A 27 -21.45 13.81 -31.32
N SER A 28 -21.19 13.54 -32.60
CA SER A 28 -19.83 13.46 -33.14
C SER A 28 -19.08 14.78 -32.98
N HIS A 29 -19.72 15.92 -33.28
CA HIS A 29 -19.11 17.25 -33.10
C HIS A 29 -18.83 17.59 -31.62
N ILE A 30 -19.76 17.25 -30.71
CA ILE A 30 -19.58 17.45 -29.27
C ILE A 30 -18.45 16.56 -28.73
N GLN A 31 -18.44 15.28 -29.09
CA GLN A 31 -17.44 14.30 -28.62
C GLN A 31 -16.04 14.56 -29.18
N SER A 32 -15.92 14.88 -30.47
CA SER A 32 -14.62 15.07 -31.14
C SER A 32 -14.06 16.48 -30.98
N GLY A 33 -14.89 17.51 -31.11
CA GLY A 33 -14.46 18.91 -31.15
C GLY A 33 -14.63 19.61 -29.81
N TYR A 34 -15.85 19.63 -29.28
CA TYR A 34 -16.17 20.45 -28.11
C TYR A 34 -15.47 19.97 -26.83
N HIS A 35 -15.46 18.66 -26.54
CA HIS A 35 -14.77 18.14 -25.34
C HIS A 35 -13.25 18.30 -25.41
N LYS A 36 -12.66 18.24 -26.62
CA LYS A 36 -11.22 18.49 -26.82
C LYS A 36 -10.92 19.98 -26.62
N TRP A 37 -11.69 20.86 -27.26
CA TRP A 37 -11.56 22.31 -27.09
C TRP A 37 -11.76 22.72 -25.62
N ARG A 38 -12.81 22.22 -24.95
CA ARG A 38 -13.09 22.52 -23.54
C ARG A 38 -11.97 22.08 -22.60
N ARG A 39 -11.33 20.93 -22.85
CA ARG A 39 -10.14 20.49 -22.09
C ARG A 39 -8.95 21.41 -22.31
N VAL A 40 -8.69 21.82 -23.55
CA VAL A 40 -7.60 22.76 -23.88
C VAL A 40 -7.85 24.13 -23.27
N GLU A 41 -9.09 24.62 -23.34
CA GLU A 41 -9.45 25.92 -22.79
C GLU A 41 -9.47 25.91 -21.26
N ALA A 42 -9.92 24.83 -20.63
CA ALA A 42 -9.76 24.62 -19.19
C ALA A 42 -8.28 24.58 -18.78
N ALA A 43 -7.42 23.89 -19.53
CA ALA A 43 -5.98 23.85 -19.28
C ALA A 43 -5.32 25.24 -19.46
N ARG A 44 -5.71 26.02 -20.48
CA ARG A 44 -5.24 27.40 -20.65
C ARG A 44 -5.73 28.32 -19.53
N SER A 45 -6.99 28.20 -19.13
CA SER A 45 -7.57 28.96 -18.01
C SER A 45 -6.85 28.66 -16.69
N MET A 46 -6.53 27.39 -16.42
CA MET A 46 -5.71 26.99 -15.28
C MET A 46 -4.30 27.60 -15.34
N ARG A 47 -3.63 27.58 -16.50
CA ARG A 47 -2.30 28.21 -16.65
C ARG A 47 -2.34 29.73 -16.46
N LYS A 48 -3.42 30.39 -16.85
CA LYS A 48 -3.61 31.84 -16.67
C LYS A 48 -3.95 32.24 -15.22
N SER A 49 -4.44 31.31 -14.40
CA SER A 49 -4.82 31.55 -13.00
C SER A 49 -3.76 31.14 -11.98
N VAL A 50 -2.68 30.49 -12.43
CA VAL A 50 -1.52 30.16 -11.59
C VAL A 50 -0.59 31.37 -11.51
N VAL A 51 -0.56 32.02 -10.34
CA VAL A 51 0.51 32.96 -9.98
C VAL A 51 1.63 32.15 -9.32
N ILE A 52 2.74 31.98 -10.02
CA ILE A 52 3.97 31.41 -9.45
C ILE A 52 4.71 32.56 -8.75
N PRO A 53 4.94 32.52 -7.42
CA PRO A 53 5.87 33.45 -6.79
C PRO A 53 7.28 33.11 -7.31
N ARG A 54 7.76 33.82 -8.33
CA ARG A 54 9.17 33.75 -8.73
C ARG A 54 10.02 34.28 -7.57
N LEU A 55 11.06 33.54 -7.19
CA LEU A 55 12.21 34.07 -6.45
C LEU A 55 12.80 35.26 -7.22
N GLN A 56 12.32 36.47 -6.94
CA GLN A 56 12.94 37.73 -7.35
C GLN A 56 13.51 38.41 -6.10
N SER A 57 14.59 37.88 -5.56
CA SER A 57 15.42 38.59 -4.58
C SER A 57 16.92 38.31 -4.66
N ALA A 58 17.42 37.50 -5.60
CA ALA A 58 18.86 37.22 -5.72
C ALA A 58 19.52 37.73 -7.02
N ALA A 59 18.76 37.92 -8.11
CA ALA A 59 19.34 38.32 -9.41
C ALA A 59 19.42 39.85 -9.64
N SER A 60 18.71 40.65 -8.85
CA SER A 60 18.64 42.11 -9.01
C SER A 60 19.74 42.87 -8.25
N GLN A 61 20.42 42.21 -7.30
CA GLN A 61 21.37 42.85 -6.39
C GLN A 61 22.82 42.80 -6.91
N ARG A 62 23.15 41.87 -7.84
CA ARG A 62 24.48 41.81 -8.46
C ARG A 62 24.70 42.80 -9.62
N ARG A 63 23.68 43.57 -10.02
CA ARG A 63 23.78 44.56 -11.11
C ARG A 63 23.95 46.01 -10.63
N ARG A 64 24.05 46.28 -9.32
CA ARG A 64 24.21 47.65 -8.80
C ARG A 64 25.55 47.97 -8.11
N ASP A 65 26.40 46.98 -7.84
CA ASP A 65 27.68 47.22 -7.14
C ASP A 65 28.93 47.10 -8.04
N ALA A 66 28.77 47.05 -9.37
CA ALA A 66 29.88 47.05 -10.32
C ALA A 66 29.91 48.32 -11.18
N LYS A 67 30.06 49.48 -10.54
CA LYS A 67 30.56 50.72 -11.16
C LYS A 67 31.57 51.33 -10.19
N GLY A 68 32.85 51.08 -10.42
CA GLY A 68 33.88 51.44 -9.43
C GLY A 68 35.35 51.14 -9.75
N VAL A 69 35.80 51.34 -11.00
CA VAL A 69 37.18 51.80 -11.37
C VAL A 69 38.37 50.79 -11.22
N PRO A 70 39.46 50.91 -12.04
CA PRO A 70 40.15 49.76 -12.67
C PRO A 70 41.62 49.58 -12.31
N THR A 71 42.20 48.44 -12.73
CA THR A 71 43.61 48.14 -13.10
C THR A 71 43.75 46.61 -13.15
N LYS A 72 44.65 45.90 -13.85
CA LYS A 72 45.51 45.98 -15.06
C LYS A 72 46.22 44.59 -15.09
N GLU A 73 46.53 44.05 -16.28
CA GLU A 73 47.54 42.99 -16.54
C GLU A 73 47.21 41.58 -15.98
N GLU A 74 47.47 40.41 -16.59
CA GLU A 74 48.13 39.86 -17.80
C GLU A 74 47.68 38.36 -17.84
N GLU A 75 47.20 37.81 -18.95
CA GLU A 75 47.88 36.91 -19.90
C GLU A 75 47.40 35.44 -19.86
N ASP A 76 47.24 34.93 -21.09
CA ASP A 76 47.47 33.57 -21.60
C ASP A 76 46.42 32.43 -21.60
N ASN A 77 45.99 32.13 -22.84
CA ASN A 77 46.03 30.84 -23.56
C ASN A 77 45.00 29.74 -23.18
N VAL A 78 44.36 28.97 -24.09
CA VAL A 78 44.50 28.75 -25.55
C VAL A 78 43.36 27.78 -26.00
N GLU A 79 42.90 27.92 -27.26
CA GLU A 79 42.36 26.89 -28.22
C GLU A 79 41.14 26.04 -27.79
N ASP A 80 40.03 25.92 -28.53
CA ASP A 80 39.69 25.65 -29.94
C ASP A 80 38.82 24.37 -29.91
N ASP A 81 37.63 24.44 -30.46
CA ASP A 81 37.31 23.68 -31.68
C ASP A 81 35.82 23.85 -32.02
N GLN A 82 35.64 24.39 -33.22
CA GLN A 82 34.41 24.51 -33.98
C GLN A 82 34.11 23.19 -34.68
N ASP A 83 32.84 22.99 -35.01
CA ASP A 83 32.29 22.26 -36.17
C ASP A 83 30.76 22.39 -35.97
N GLU A 84 30.09 23.42 -36.51
CA GLU A 84 29.62 23.57 -37.90
C GLU A 84 28.93 22.32 -38.44
N ASP A 85 27.60 22.39 -38.55
CA ASP A 85 26.91 22.06 -39.80
C ASP A 85 25.54 22.75 -39.81
N GLU A 86 25.42 23.63 -40.81
CA GLU A 86 24.26 24.33 -41.32
C GLU A 86 23.24 23.30 -41.87
N ASP A 87 21.94 23.56 -41.91
CA ASP A 87 21.37 24.17 -43.10
C ASP A 87 20.07 24.94 -42.80
N GLU A 88 20.01 26.03 -43.54
CA GLU A 88 19.01 27.06 -43.73
C GLU A 88 17.71 26.44 -44.34
N ASP A 89 16.52 27.03 -44.20
CA ASP A 89 16.13 28.13 -45.06
C ASP A 89 15.04 29.02 -44.46
N GLU A 90 15.26 30.30 -44.74
CA GLU A 90 14.46 31.50 -44.55
C GLU A 90 13.16 31.45 -45.39
N ASP A 91 12.10 32.19 -45.08
CA ASP A 91 11.93 33.61 -45.45
C ASP A 91 11.06 34.31 -44.39
N LYS A 92 11.43 35.43 -43.73
CA LYS A 92 11.60 36.83 -44.23
C LYS A 92 10.32 37.33 -44.91
N GLU A 93 9.65 38.42 -44.54
CA GLU A 93 10.03 39.78 -44.11
C GLU A 93 8.83 40.41 -43.31
N VAL A 94 9.00 41.19 -42.23
CA VAL A 94 9.43 42.63 -42.13
C VAL A 94 8.37 43.55 -42.79
N ASP A 95 7.82 44.65 -42.29
CA ASP A 95 8.01 45.63 -41.21
C ASP A 95 6.60 46.26 -40.99
N GLY A 96 6.16 46.84 -39.88
CA GLY A 96 6.76 47.92 -39.11
C GLY A 96 5.66 48.98 -38.79
N TYR A 97 5.97 49.84 -37.82
CA TYR A 97 5.29 51.09 -37.42
C TYR A 97 4.17 51.07 -36.36
N HIS A 98 4.62 51.42 -35.15
CA HIS A 98 3.86 52.14 -34.13
C HIS A 98 3.41 53.53 -34.59
N SER A 99 2.14 53.88 -34.33
CA SER A 99 1.81 55.17 -33.70
C SER A 99 0.41 55.21 -33.08
N GLN A 100 0.42 55.51 -31.77
CA GLN A 100 -0.41 56.45 -31.03
C GLN A 100 -1.94 56.32 -31.01
N GLN A 101 -2.40 55.94 -29.81
CA GLN A 101 -3.42 56.59 -28.99
C GLN A 101 -4.75 57.00 -29.64
N THR A 102 -5.81 56.31 -29.20
CA THR A 102 -7.05 57.01 -28.87
C THR A 102 -7.56 56.54 -27.52
N LEU A 103 -7.68 57.53 -26.64
CA LEU A 103 -8.21 57.49 -25.29
C LEU A 103 -9.72 57.22 -25.33
N VAL A 104 -10.16 56.06 -24.83
CA VAL A 104 -11.55 55.84 -24.40
C VAL A 104 -11.52 55.18 -23.02
N LYS A 105 -12.07 55.89 -22.04
CA LYS A 105 -12.29 55.46 -20.65
C LYS A 105 -13.76 55.00 -20.50
N PRO A 106 -14.13 54.33 -19.41
CA PRO A 106 -14.33 52.89 -19.32
C PRO A 106 -15.81 52.51 -19.15
N GLU A 107 -16.20 51.29 -19.55
CA GLU A 107 -17.52 50.75 -19.18
C GLU A 107 -17.34 49.45 -18.38
N ALA A 108 -17.99 49.45 -17.21
CA ALA A 108 -17.75 48.56 -16.09
C ALA A 108 -18.19 47.11 -16.37
N ALA A 109 -17.29 46.30 -16.91
CA ALA A 109 -17.44 44.85 -16.87
C ALA A 109 -17.18 44.37 -15.43
N HIS A 110 -18.25 43.88 -14.79
CA HIS A 110 -18.23 43.26 -13.47
C HIS A 110 -17.15 42.17 -13.41
N GLN A 111 -16.04 42.48 -12.74
CA GLN A 111 -15.02 41.50 -12.38
C GLN A 111 -15.63 40.55 -11.35
N ARG A 112 -16.07 39.37 -11.80
CA ARG A 112 -16.21 38.23 -10.89
C ARG A 112 -14.86 38.04 -10.19
N PRO A 113 -14.84 37.82 -8.87
CA PRO A 113 -13.58 37.61 -8.16
C PRO A 113 -12.93 36.35 -8.73
N VAL A 114 -11.83 36.53 -9.45
CA VAL A 114 -10.94 35.43 -9.82
C VAL A 114 -10.37 34.92 -8.51
N GLN A 115 -10.87 33.77 -8.06
CA GLN A 115 -10.28 33.05 -6.93
C GLN A 115 -8.85 32.69 -7.32
N SER A 116 -7.91 33.45 -6.77
CA SER A 116 -6.48 33.16 -6.82
C SER A 116 -6.24 31.82 -6.14
N ILE A 117 -5.99 30.77 -6.92
CA ILE A 117 -5.48 29.51 -6.39
C ILE A 117 -4.01 29.76 -6.07
N VAL A 118 -3.74 30.15 -4.83
CA VAL A 118 -2.37 30.14 -4.29
C VAL A 118 -1.97 28.68 -4.18
N ALA A 119 -1.25 28.19 -5.20
CA ALA A 119 -0.53 26.93 -5.10
C ALA A 119 0.28 26.96 -3.78
N PHE A 120 0.19 25.89 -2.99
CA PHE A 120 0.86 25.69 -1.69
C PHE A 120 0.16 26.20 -0.42
N ARG A 121 -1.06 26.75 -0.46
CA ARG A 121 -1.97 26.77 0.71
C ARG A 121 -3.11 25.79 0.47
N GLY A 122 -2.82 24.51 0.69
CA GLY A 122 -3.71 23.39 0.40
C GLY A 122 -5.02 23.45 1.16
N ASN A 123 -6.10 23.76 0.45
CA ASN A 123 -7.31 22.98 0.60
C ASN A 123 -7.35 22.02 -0.59
N SER A 124 -7.09 20.73 -0.34
CA SER A 124 -7.17 19.69 -1.38
C SER A 124 -8.62 19.34 -1.74
N ASP A 125 -9.58 19.96 -1.07
CA ASP A 125 -11.01 19.87 -1.33
C ASP A 125 -11.58 21.26 -1.67
N PRO A 126 -11.32 21.78 -2.89
CA PRO A 126 -11.76 23.11 -3.30
C PRO A 126 -13.28 23.25 -3.41
N PHE A 127 -14.03 22.15 -3.24
CA PHE A 127 -15.48 22.10 -3.34
C PHE A 127 -16.17 21.80 -2.00
N ASP A 128 -15.41 21.67 -0.90
CA ASP A 128 -15.94 21.26 0.42
C ASP A 128 -16.80 19.98 0.31
N SER A 129 -16.34 19.06 -0.54
CA SER A 129 -17.03 17.83 -0.92
C SER A 129 -16.95 16.74 0.16
N THR A 130 -16.06 16.90 1.13
CA THR A 130 -15.94 16.03 2.30
C THR A 130 -16.49 16.71 3.56
N PRO A 131 -17.21 15.99 4.44
CA PRO A 131 -17.70 16.54 5.70
C PRO A 131 -16.61 17.01 6.68
N VAL A 132 -15.33 16.73 6.38
CA VAL A 132 -14.18 17.10 7.21
C VAL A 132 -13.26 18.01 6.40
N PRO A 133 -13.07 19.28 6.81
CA PRO A 133 -12.27 20.24 6.03
C PRO A 133 -10.84 19.74 5.79
N VAL A 134 -10.45 19.53 4.53
CA VAL A 134 -9.12 19.00 4.17
C VAL A 134 -8.06 20.10 4.23
N THR A 135 -7.61 20.40 5.45
CA THR A 135 -6.48 21.32 5.68
C THR A 135 -5.16 20.78 5.12
N SER A 136 -4.14 21.65 5.00
CA SER A 136 -2.79 21.24 4.60
C SER A 136 -2.24 20.11 5.47
N ARG A 137 -2.52 20.16 6.78
CA ARG A 137 -2.10 19.14 7.73
C ARG A 137 -2.83 17.81 7.53
N ILE A 138 -4.15 17.84 7.28
CA ILE A 138 -4.89 16.62 6.95
C ILE A 138 -4.39 16.02 5.63
N ASN A 139 -4.12 16.86 4.63
CA ASN A 139 -3.56 16.39 3.37
C ASN A 139 -2.18 15.73 3.53
N GLU A 140 -1.33 16.23 4.42
CA GLU A 140 -0.06 15.60 4.78
C GLU A 140 -0.27 14.20 5.37
N ILE A 141 -1.19 14.06 6.32
CA ILE A 141 -1.54 12.79 6.97
C ILE A 141 -2.12 11.80 5.95
N MET A 142 -3.04 12.26 5.09
CA MET A 142 -3.62 11.45 4.01
C MET A 142 -2.57 10.98 3.01
N ASN A 143 -1.61 11.84 2.68
CA ASN A 143 -0.52 11.50 1.79
C ASN A 143 0.43 10.47 2.42
N PHE A 144 0.67 10.55 3.74
CA PHE A 144 1.39 9.53 4.48
C PHE A 144 0.65 8.19 4.43
N GLU A 145 -0.63 8.16 4.80
CA GLU A 145 -1.47 6.96 4.77
C GLU A 145 -1.45 6.31 3.38
N ARG A 146 -1.69 7.10 2.32
CA ARG A 146 -1.70 6.62 0.94
C ARG A 146 -0.40 5.96 0.50
N ARG A 147 0.74 6.53 0.91
CA ARG A 147 2.06 6.11 0.43
C ARG A 147 2.66 4.99 1.28
N CYS A 148 2.34 4.96 2.56
CA CYS A 148 3.05 4.14 3.53
C CYS A 148 2.17 2.99 4.06
N VAL A 149 0.92 3.27 4.44
CA VAL A 149 0.07 2.32 5.18
C VAL A 149 -0.86 1.58 4.23
N PHE A 150 -1.55 2.33 3.36
CA PHE A 150 -2.52 1.80 2.41
C PHE A 150 -1.94 0.73 1.48
N PRO A 151 -0.71 0.83 0.94
CA PRO A 151 -0.14 -0.22 0.10
C PRO A 151 0.03 -1.56 0.83
N VAL A 152 0.29 -1.52 2.14
CA VAL A 152 0.40 -2.72 2.98
C VAL A 152 -0.96 -3.37 3.13
N ILE A 153 -2.02 -2.57 3.30
CA ILE A 153 -3.41 -3.07 3.32
C ILE A 153 -3.79 -3.59 1.93
N GLN A 154 -3.34 -2.96 0.84
CA GLN A 154 -3.65 -3.38 -0.53
C GLN A 154 -2.93 -4.69 -0.93
N GLY A 155 -1.74 -4.96 -0.38
CA GLY A 155 -0.89 -6.08 -0.79
C GLY A 155 -0.08 -5.78 -2.06
N PRO A 156 0.74 -6.73 -2.55
CA PRO A 156 1.66 -6.47 -3.66
C PRO A 156 0.93 -6.20 -4.99
N GLY A 157 1.15 -4.98 -5.51
CA GLY A 157 1.22 -4.63 -6.94
C GLY A 157 -0.07 -4.61 -7.79
N LEU A 158 -0.38 -3.42 -8.32
CA LEU A 158 -1.38 -3.17 -9.38
C LEU A 158 -1.28 -4.06 -10.64
N ARG A 159 -0.14 -4.73 -10.89
CA ARG A 159 0.08 -5.51 -12.13
C ARG A 159 -0.80 -6.78 -12.21
N LEU A 160 -1.13 -7.41 -11.08
CA LEU A 160 -2.10 -8.51 -11.06
C LEU A 160 -3.54 -8.02 -11.01
N GLN A 161 -3.78 -6.92 -10.30
CA GLN A 161 -5.10 -6.28 -10.22
C GLN A 161 -5.58 -5.73 -11.57
N ALA A 162 -4.67 -5.31 -12.46
CA ALA A 162 -5.01 -4.86 -13.80
C ALA A 162 -5.50 -5.99 -14.72
N GLN A 163 -5.18 -7.25 -14.42
CA GLN A 163 -5.64 -8.42 -15.18
C GLN A 163 -6.86 -9.09 -14.56
N SER A 164 -7.05 -9.01 -13.24
CA SER A 164 -8.25 -9.51 -12.56
C SER A 164 -9.37 -8.44 -12.55
N LYS A 165 -10.45 -8.63 -13.31
CA LYS A 165 -11.63 -7.73 -13.39
C LYS A 165 -12.43 -7.57 -12.08
N GLY A 166 -11.89 -7.92 -10.92
CA GLY A 166 -12.52 -7.72 -9.61
C GLY A 166 -11.52 -7.12 -8.63
N ASN A 167 -11.61 -5.82 -8.38
CA ASN A 167 -10.84 -5.20 -7.29
C ASN A 167 -11.39 -5.74 -5.96
N ILE A 168 -10.58 -6.54 -5.28
CA ILE A 168 -10.84 -7.21 -4.00
C ILE A 168 -10.83 -6.23 -2.82
N LEU A 169 -10.16 -5.08 -2.99
CA LEU A 169 -9.95 -4.02 -2.00
C LEU A 169 -10.38 -2.67 -2.57
N PRO A 170 -10.86 -1.73 -1.73
CA PRO A 170 -11.30 -0.42 -2.20
C PRO A 170 -10.17 0.30 -2.92
N SER A 171 -10.49 1.09 -3.95
CA SER A 171 -9.52 2.04 -4.48
C SER A 171 -9.15 3.06 -3.39
N TRP A 172 -7.99 3.71 -3.50
CA TRP A 172 -7.62 4.80 -2.58
C TRP A 172 -8.73 5.84 -2.46
N SER A 173 -9.39 6.20 -3.57
CA SER A 173 -10.47 7.19 -3.57
C SER A 173 -11.68 6.72 -2.78
N SER A 174 -12.09 5.45 -2.94
CA SER A 174 -13.20 4.87 -2.17
C SER A 174 -12.84 4.79 -0.69
N PHE A 175 -11.64 4.30 -0.38
CA PHE A 175 -11.15 4.18 0.98
C PHE A 175 -11.07 5.53 1.70
N ALA A 176 -10.49 6.54 1.05
CA ALA A 176 -10.40 7.89 1.60
C ALA A 176 -11.77 8.54 1.78
N SER A 177 -12.69 8.35 0.82
CA SER A 177 -14.06 8.86 0.93
C SER A 177 -14.82 8.21 2.08
N ASP A 178 -14.73 6.88 2.22
CA ASP A 178 -15.36 6.14 3.32
C ASP A 178 -14.77 6.55 4.68
N SER A 179 -13.49 6.90 4.72
CA SER A 179 -12.80 7.25 5.96
C SER A 179 -13.00 8.71 6.37
N LEU A 180 -13.39 9.58 5.44
CA LEU A 180 -13.69 10.99 5.69
C LEU A 180 -15.19 11.31 5.60
N CYS A 181 -16.05 10.28 5.63
CA CYS A 181 -17.48 10.42 5.40
C CYS A 181 -18.24 11.15 6.53
N ASP A 182 -17.67 11.20 7.73
CA ASP A 182 -18.18 11.97 8.85
C ASP A 182 -17.05 12.31 9.82
N ASN A 183 -17.30 13.29 10.71
CA ASN A 183 -16.27 13.80 11.62
C ASN A 183 -15.77 12.73 12.61
N MET A 184 -16.64 11.84 13.10
CA MET A 184 -16.24 10.78 14.04
C MET A 184 -15.37 9.73 13.34
N THR A 185 -15.80 9.26 12.16
CA THR A 185 -15.02 8.30 11.35
C THR A 185 -13.65 8.88 10.98
N ALA A 186 -13.60 10.15 10.55
CA ALA A 186 -12.34 10.80 10.20
C ALA A 186 -11.39 10.94 11.40
N LEU A 187 -11.89 11.32 12.58
CA LEU A 187 -11.07 11.42 13.79
C LEU A 187 -10.48 10.06 14.17
N ALA A 188 -11.27 8.99 14.09
CA ALA A 188 -10.81 7.63 14.36
C ALA A 188 -9.77 7.18 13.32
N PHE A 189 -10.07 7.37 12.04
CA PHE A 189 -9.20 6.98 10.94
C PHE A 189 -7.84 7.70 10.98
N LEU A 190 -7.84 9.03 11.08
CA LEU A 190 -6.61 9.85 11.07
C LEU A 190 -5.71 9.55 12.28
N SER A 191 -6.23 8.98 13.37
CA SER A 191 -5.45 8.61 14.54
C SER A 191 -4.38 7.56 14.23
N THR A 192 -4.63 6.64 13.29
CA THR A 192 -3.66 5.61 12.89
C THR A 192 -2.41 6.20 12.22
N PRO A 193 -2.51 6.89 11.06
CA PRO A 193 -1.34 7.47 10.42
C PRO A 193 -0.65 8.50 11.31
N LEU A 194 -1.37 9.26 12.14
CA LEU A 194 -0.75 10.18 13.11
C LEU A 194 0.11 9.46 14.14
N THR A 195 -0.33 8.30 14.64
CA THR A 195 0.43 7.49 15.59
C THR A 195 1.71 6.93 14.94
N LEU A 196 1.59 6.46 13.70
CA LEU A 196 2.72 5.98 12.92
C LEU A 196 3.73 7.09 12.61
N MET A 197 3.24 8.26 12.18
CA MET A 197 4.08 9.45 11.94
C MET A 197 4.79 9.90 13.22
N ALA A 198 4.13 9.84 14.38
CA ALA A 198 4.73 10.19 15.66
C ALA A 198 5.85 9.22 16.07
N GLN A 199 5.75 7.94 15.72
CA GLN A 199 6.81 6.95 15.97
C GLN A 199 7.99 7.10 14.99
N SER A 200 7.73 7.65 13.81
CA SER A 200 8.72 7.81 12.74
C SER A 200 9.42 9.16 12.72
N SER A 201 8.96 10.11 13.53
CA SER A 201 9.36 11.51 13.47
C SER A 201 9.74 12.02 14.86
N PRO A 202 10.80 12.85 14.97
CA PRO A 202 11.09 13.55 16.22
C PRO A 202 10.06 14.65 16.55
N ASP A 203 9.17 14.99 15.60
CA ASP A 203 8.15 16.01 15.80
C ASP A 203 7.01 15.51 16.72
N SER A 204 7.08 15.90 17.99
CA SER A 204 6.06 15.63 19.00
C SER A 204 4.66 16.18 18.67
N SER A 205 4.54 17.10 17.69
CA SER A 205 3.25 17.63 17.28
C SER A 205 2.33 16.56 16.69
N PHE A 206 2.88 15.52 16.05
CA PHE A 206 2.11 14.38 15.55
C PHE A 206 1.49 13.56 16.68
N LEU A 207 2.25 13.29 17.74
CA LEU A 207 1.75 12.58 18.91
C LEU A 207 0.64 13.36 19.58
N LYS A 208 0.86 14.66 19.82
CA LYS A 208 -0.15 15.55 20.41
C LYS A 208 -1.41 15.58 19.56
N LEU A 209 -1.27 15.66 18.24
CA LEU A 209 -2.41 15.68 17.32
C LEU A 209 -3.17 14.34 17.33
N SER A 210 -2.45 13.21 17.38
CA SER A 210 -3.04 11.87 17.53
C SER A 210 -3.91 11.79 18.78
N LEU A 211 -3.38 12.19 19.94
CA LEU A 211 -4.12 12.17 21.21
C LEU A 211 -5.36 13.08 21.16
N VAL A 212 -5.26 14.27 20.56
CA VAL A 212 -6.40 15.17 20.37
C VAL A 212 -7.48 14.53 19.48
N HIS A 213 -7.09 13.86 18.40
CA HIS A 213 -8.03 13.18 17.50
C HIS A 213 -8.74 12.04 18.22
N ARG A 214 -8.00 11.21 18.96
CA ARG A 214 -8.57 10.13 19.76
C ARG A 214 -9.53 10.63 20.81
N TYR A 215 -9.15 11.64 21.60
CA TYR A 215 -10.01 12.22 22.63
C TYR A 215 -11.32 12.75 22.02
N LYS A 216 -11.23 13.57 20.96
CA LYS A 216 -12.41 14.12 20.30
C LYS A 216 -13.29 13.04 19.68
N GLY A 217 -12.67 12.06 19.02
CA GLY A 217 -13.37 10.97 18.35
C GLY A 217 -14.06 10.03 19.34
N LEU A 218 -13.41 9.68 20.45
CA LEU A 218 -14.00 8.89 21.52
C LEU A 218 -15.15 9.64 22.20
N ASN A 219 -15.02 10.94 22.43
CA ASN A 219 -16.12 11.75 22.95
C ASN A 219 -17.32 11.80 21.98
N ALA A 220 -17.06 11.96 20.68
CA ALA A 220 -18.10 11.90 19.65
C ALA A 220 -18.77 10.51 19.61
N LEU A 221 -17.98 9.42 19.73
CA LEU A 221 -18.49 8.06 19.81
C LEU A 221 -19.36 7.84 21.06
N GLN A 222 -18.96 8.37 22.21
CA GLN A 222 -19.75 8.28 23.44
C GLN A 222 -21.09 9.02 23.34
N ILE A 223 -21.12 10.16 22.65
CA ILE A 223 -22.37 10.88 22.36
C ILE A 223 -23.23 10.03 21.41
N TYR A 224 -22.65 9.54 20.32
CA TYR A 224 -23.34 8.69 19.34
C TYR A 224 -23.98 7.45 20.01
N VAL A 225 -23.23 6.74 20.85
CA VAL A 225 -23.73 5.55 21.57
C VAL A 225 -24.85 5.91 22.54
N ARG A 226 -24.78 7.06 23.21
CA ARG A 226 -25.88 7.52 24.09
C ARG A 226 -27.16 7.79 23.31
N GLU A 227 -27.05 8.29 22.09
CA GLU A 227 -28.20 8.64 21.25
C GLU A 227 -28.76 7.45 20.45
N HIS A 228 -27.89 6.55 19.98
CA HIS A 228 -28.24 5.49 19.02
C HIS A 228 -28.06 4.07 19.59
N GLY A 229 -27.59 3.93 20.82
CA GLY A 229 -27.46 2.66 21.55
C GLY A 229 -26.23 1.81 21.21
N GLN A 230 -25.78 1.82 19.94
CA GLN A 230 -24.67 0.98 19.48
C GLN A 230 -23.67 1.77 18.62
N PRO A 231 -22.35 1.60 18.81
CA PRO A 231 -21.35 2.28 17.99
C PRO A 231 -21.26 1.66 16.58
N PRO A 232 -20.91 2.44 15.54
CA PRO A 232 -20.64 1.89 14.22
C PRO A 232 -19.37 1.01 14.24
N LEU A 233 -19.47 -0.21 13.69
CA LEU A 233 -18.38 -1.18 13.71
C LEU A 233 -17.09 -0.63 13.07
N HIS A 234 -17.20 0.09 11.95
CA HIS A 234 -16.03 0.62 11.25
C HIS A 234 -15.26 1.67 12.05
N VAL A 235 -15.96 2.49 12.84
CA VAL A 235 -15.33 3.48 13.74
C VAL A 235 -14.53 2.76 14.83
N LEU A 236 -15.10 1.72 15.43
CA LEU A 236 -14.40 0.89 16.42
C LEU A 236 -13.16 0.23 15.83
N MET A 237 -13.22 -0.25 14.60
CA MET A 237 -12.06 -0.84 13.92
C MET A 237 -10.93 0.17 13.72
N HIS A 238 -11.24 1.42 13.37
CA HIS A 238 -10.22 2.46 13.24
C HIS A 238 -9.57 2.79 14.59
N PHE A 239 -10.34 2.89 15.67
CA PHE A 239 -9.77 3.06 17.02
C PHE A 239 -8.96 1.85 17.45
N LEU A 240 -9.46 0.64 17.24
CA LEU A 240 -8.73 -0.59 17.52
C LEU A 240 -7.36 -0.59 16.86
N VAL A 241 -7.28 -0.27 15.56
CA VAL A 241 -6.01 -0.18 14.83
C VAL A 241 -5.12 0.93 15.42
N ALA A 242 -5.69 2.10 15.73
CA ALA A 242 -4.93 3.20 16.32
C ALA A 242 -4.33 2.82 17.69
N GLU A 243 -5.09 2.13 18.55
CA GLU A 243 -4.63 1.69 19.88
C GLU A 243 -3.61 0.54 19.79
N ILE A 244 -3.78 -0.39 18.83
CA ILE A 244 -2.76 -1.41 18.53
C ILE A 244 -1.42 -0.75 18.20
N TRP A 245 -1.43 0.29 17.36
CA TRP A 245 -0.21 1.02 17.00
C TRP A 245 0.33 1.88 18.12
N ALA A 246 -0.53 2.36 19.01
CA ALA A 246 -0.13 3.11 20.19
C ALA A 246 0.48 2.23 21.30
N ASP A 247 0.50 0.92 21.11
CA ASP A 247 0.81 -0.08 22.13
C ASP A 247 -0.10 0.01 23.37
N ASN A 248 -1.32 0.52 23.19
CA ASN A 248 -2.33 0.65 24.23
C ASN A 248 -3.24 -0.59 24.22
N CYS A 249 -2.71 -1.70 24.74
CA CYS A 249 -3.36 -3.00 24.64
C CYS A 249 -4.72 -3.06 25.36
N ASP A 250 -4.91 -2.34 26.47
CA ASP A 250 -6.15 -2.38 27.25
C ASP A 250 -7.33 -1.76 26.48
N ASP A 251 -7.11 -0.59 25.88
CA ASP A 251 -8.13 0.09 25.07
C ASP A 251 -8.36 -0.65 23.75
N ALA A 252 -7.31 -1.19 23.13
CA ALA A 252 -7.44 -2.06 21.97
C ALA A 252 -8.32 -3.28 22.29
N LEU A 253 -8.12 -3.95 23.43
CA LEU A 253 -8.95 -5.08 23.85
C LEU A 253 -10.39 -4.65 24.14
N ALA A 254 -10.63 -3.46 24.69
CA ALA A 254 -11.98 -2.92 24.87
C ALA A 254 -12.70 -2.75 23.53
N HIS A 255 -12.05 -2.11 22.55
CA HIS A 255 -12.60 -1.95 21.20
C HIS A 255 -12.84 -3.29 20.50
N LEU A 256 -11.91 -4.24 20.65
CA LEU A 256 -12.05 -5.58 20.07
C LEU A 256 -13.24 -6.34 20.64
N ARG A 257 -13.46 -6.29 21.97
CA ARG A 257 -14.62 -6.93 22.61
C ARG A 257 -15.94 -6.35 22.06
N MET A 258 -16.02 -5.03 21.93
CA MET A 258 -17.20 -4.37 21.36
C MET A 258 -17.40 -4.74 19.89
N ALA A 259 -16.32 -4.70 19.09
CA ALA A 259 -16.36 -5.05 17.68
C ALA A 259 -16.78 -6.51 17.45
N LYS A 260 -16.32 -7.43 18.30
CA LYS A 260 -16.69 -8.85 18.26
C LYS A 260 -18.20 -9.06 18.49
N VAL A 261 -18.76 -8.44 19.54
CA VAL A 261 -20.21 -8.55 19.84
C VAL A 261 -21.05 -8.04 18.67
N ILE A 262 -20.65 -6.91 18.09
CA ILE A 262 -21.36 -6.31 16.94
C ILE A 262 -21.23 -7.21 15.70
N MET A 263 -20.03 -7.71 15.43
CA MET A 263 -19.79 -8.64 14.32
C MET A 263 -20.64 -9.89 14.44
N GLU A 264 -20.68 -10.51 15.62
CA GLU A 264 -21.48 -11.71 15.87
C GLU A 264 -22.97 -11.44 15.70
N SER A 265 -23.47 -10.25 16.06
CA SER A 265 -24.86 -9.86 15.77
C SER A 265 -25.09 -9.69 14.27
N GLN A 266 -24.20 -8.99 13.58
CA GLN A 266 -24.27 -8.81 12.12
C GLN A 266 -24.20 -10.15 11.38
N MET A 267 -23.40 -11.10 11.84
CA MET A 267 -23.35 -12.46 11.28
C MET A 267 -24.69 -13.19 11.42
N ARG A 268 -25.42 -12.99 12.51
CA ARG A 268 -26.75 -13.61 12.70
C ARG A 268 -27.82 -12.96 11.83
N GLU A 269 -27.76 -11.65 11.66
CA GLU A 269 -28.80 -10.88 10.98
C GLU A 269 -28.59 -10.77 9.46
N ASN A 270 -27.36 -10.49 9.04
CA ASN A 270 -26.98 -10.29 7.65
C ASN A 270 -25.47 -10.52 7.43
N ILE A 271 -25.11 -11.77 7.11
CA ILE A 271 -23.72 -12.15 6.79
C ILE A 271 -23.14 -11.29 5.65
N GLY A 272 -23.96 -10.89 4.68
CA GLY A 272 -23.54 -10.05 3.55
C GLY A 272 -23.17 -8.61 3.91
N GLY A 273 -23.50 -8.15 5.12
CA GLY A 273 -23.12 -6.83 5.64
C GLY A 273 -21.67 -6.74 6.13
N ILE A 274 -20.96 -7.88 6.23
CA ILE A 274 -19.60 -7.92 6.73
C ILE A 274 -18.63 -7.55 5.62
N VAL A 275 -17.83 -6.51 5.88
CA VAL A 275 -16.86 -5.98 4.93
C VAL A 275 -15.48 -6.61 5.18
N PRO A 276 -15.00 -7.56 4.35
CA PRO A 276 -13.80 -8.35 4.66
C PRO A 276 -12.53 -7.49 4.81
N TYR A 277 -12.38 -6.46 3.96
CA TYR A 277 -11.15 -5.66 3.92
C TYR A 277 -10.87 -4.92 5.24
N LYS A 278 -11.91 -4.53 5.99
CA LYS A 278 -11.75 -3.83 7.27
C LYS A 278 -11.17 -4.77 8.33
N TRP A 279 -11.62 -6.03 8.33
CA TRP A 279 -11.06 -7.07 9.19
C TRP A 279 -9.64 -7.45 8.79
N ILE A 280 -9.38 -7.62 7.48
CA ILE A 280 -8.01 -7.87 6.97
C ILE A 280 -7.04 -6.82 7.51
N SER A 281 -7.41 -5.54 7.48
CA SER A 281 -6.60 -4.47 8.05
C SER A 281 -6.34 -4.68 9.54
N VAL A 282 -7.39 -4.90 10.35
CA VAL A 282 -7.25 -5.15 11.81
C VAL A 282 -6.31 -6.32 12.11
N PHE A 283 -6.53 -7.48 11.48
CA PHE A 283 -5.71 -8.68 11.66
C PHE A 283 -4.25 -8.40 11.32
N GLN A 284 -4.02 -7.75 10.19
CA GLN A 284 -2.69 -7.43 9.73
C GLN A 284 -1.94 -6.53 10.72
N MET A 285 -2.60 -5.51 11.26
CA MET A 285 -1.99 -4.58 12.22
C MET A 285 -1.63 -5.27 13.54
N ASP A 286 -2.51 -6.12 14.09
CA ASP A 286 -2.19 -6.89 15.30
C ASP A 286 -1.04 -7.88 15.05
N ILE A 287 -1.02 -8.56 13.90
CA ILE A 287 0.08 -9.46 13.52
C ILE A 287 1.40 -8.70 13.37
N HIS A 288 1.38 -7.48 12.82
CA HIS A 288 2.57 -6.63 12.78
C HIS A 288 3.05 -6.31 14.19
N ARG A 289 2.18 -5.82 15.07
CA ARG A 289 2.52 -5.54 16.46
C ARG A 289 3.07 -6.79 17.17
N ALA A 290 2.38 -7.91 17.07
CA ALA A 290 2.77 -9.19 17.69
C ALA A 290 4.15 -9.65 17.22
N ALA A 291 4.40 -9.60 15.90
CA ALA A 291 5.68 -9.99 15.33
C ALA A 291 6.84 -9.06 15.75
N LEU A 292 6.58 -7.74 15.83
CA LEU A 292 7.58 -6.75 16.24
C LEU A 292 7.94 -6.86 17.72
N SER A 293 6.95 -7.06 18.57
CA SER A 293 7.12 -7.15 20.02
C SER A 293 7.48 -8.57 20.49
N LEU A 294 7.39 -9.56 19.59
CA LEU A 294 7.42 -10.99 19.95
C LEU A 294 6.47 -11.26 21.13
N SER A 295 5.22 -10.84 20.97
CA SER A 295 4.16 -11.03 21.96
C SER A 295 2.95 -11.73 21.35
N ARG A 296 2.04 -12.20 22.20
CA ARG A 296 0.80 -12.85 21.76
C ARG A 296 -0.06 -11.85 21.00
N THR A 297 -0.72 -12.29 19.93
CA THR A 297 -1.75 -11.51 19.23
C THR A 297 -2.87 -11.12 20.18
N LEU A 298 -3.43 -9.91 20.02
CA LEU A 298 -4.61 -9.48 20.76
C LEU A 298 -5.87 -10.18 20.25
N LEU A 299 -5.94 -10.40 18.93
CA LEU A 299 -7.03 -11.17 18.36
C LEU A 299 -6.86 -12.66 18.71
N PRO A 300 -7.94 -13.34 19.14
CA PRO A 300 -7.92 -14.76 19.40
C PRO A 300 -7.88 -15.49 18.05
N MET A 301 -6.67 -15.85 17.61
CA MET A 301 -6.44 -16.54 16.34
C MET A 301 -7.07 -17.95 16.35
N ASP A 302 -7.22 -18.53 17.53
CA ASP A 302 -7.93 -19.79 17.74
C ASP A 302 -9.43 -19.52 17.91
N GLY A 303 -10.25 -20.21 17.12
CA GLY A 303 -11.70 -20.06 17.16
C GLY A 303 -12.25 -18.83 16.43
N TRP A 304 -11.42 -18.01 15.78
CA TRP A 304 -11.95 -17.02 14.84
C TRP A 304 -12.52 -17.76 13.62
N GLY A 305 -13.84 -17.76 13.51
CA GLY A 305 -14.53 -18.36 12.38
C GLY A 305 -14.21 -17.57 11.11
N THR A 306 -13.56 -18.21 10.14
CA THR A 306 -13.56 -17.72 8.76
C THR A 306 -14.91 -17.87 8.09
N ILE A 307 -15.92 -18.38 8.82
CA ILE A 307 -17.31 -18.63 8.42
C ILE A 307 -17.92 -17.58 7.48
N PRO A 308 -17.83 -16.25 7.72
CA PRO A 308 -18.45 -15.29 6.79
C PRO A 308 -17.70 -15.20 5.44
N PHE A 309 -16.56 -15.86 5.34
CA PHE A 309 -15.68 -15.93 4.19
C PHE A 309 -15.47 -17.39 3.72
N GLU A 310 -16.06 -18.39 4.39
CA GLU A 310 -15.84 -19.79 4.07
C GLU A 310 -16.40 -20.14 2.69
N VAL A 311 -15.54 -20.74 1.88
CA VAL A 311 -15.89 -21.29 0.57
C VAL A 311 -15.92 -22.80 0.72
N THR A 312 -16.88 -23.50 0.08
CA THR A 312 -16.90 -24.97 0.07
C THR A 312 -15.60 -25.49 -0.49
N MET A 313 -14.91 -26.27 0.33
CA MET A 313 -13.54 -26.73 0.07
C MET A 313 -13.53 -28.11 -0.57
N PRO A 314 -12.65 -28.38 -1.56
CA PRO A 314 -12.30 -29.75 -1.90
C PRO A 314 -11.59 -30.41 -0.71
N ILE A 315 -11.82 -31.71 -0.52
CA ILE A 315 -10.99 -32.51 0.40
C ILE A 315 -9.61 -32.61 -0.23
N LEU A 316 -8.61 -32.05 0.43
CA LEU A 316 -7.24 -32.02 -0.04
C LEU A 316 -6.43 -33.02 0.78
N ASP A 317 -5.81 -33.99 0.11
CA ASP A 317 -4.87 -34.91 0.75
C ASP A 317 -3.57 -34.16 1.06
N VAL A 318 -3.22 -34.13 2.34
CA VAL A 318 -2.07 -33.39 2.85
C VAL A 318 -1.02 -34.37 3.36
N TYR A 319 0.21 -34.25 2.87
CA TYR A 319 1.32 -35.13 3.28
C TYR A 319 2.43 -34.31 3.94
N VAL A 320 2.34 -34.22 5.28
CA VAL A 320 3.34 -33.56 6.12
C VAL A 320 4.44 -34.53 6.54
N ASP A 321 5.68 -34.03 6.72
CA ASP A 321 6.78 -34.86 7.19
C ASP A 321 6.46 -35.49 8.58
N PRO A 322 6.73 -36.80 8.79
CA PRO A 322 6.45 -37.48 10.05
C PRO A 322 7.14 -36.89 11.28
N CYS A 323 8.18 -36.07 11.11
CA CYS A 323 8.85 -35.44 12.25
C CYS A 323 8.02 -34.32 12.89
N LEU A 324 6.99 -33.81 12.21
CA LEU A 324 6.07 -32.81 12.75
C LEU A 324 5.09 -33.46 13.72
N LYS A 325 4.94 -32.91 14.92
CA LYS A 325 4.07 -33.44 15.98
C LYS A 325 3.15 -32.37 16.54
N GLY A 326 2.07 -32.80 17.21
CA GLY A 326 1.19 -31.94 17.98
C GLY A 326 0.64 -30.73 17.21
N ALA A 327 0.66 -29.57 17.86
CA ALA A 327 0.16 -28.32 17.31
C ALA A 327 1.00 -27.81 16.12
N LEU A 328 2.32 -28.03 16.13
CA LEU A 328 3.17 -27.70 14.99
C LEU A 328 2.72 -28.46 13.73
N ARG A 329 2.42 -29.76 13.85
CA ARG A 329 1.87 -30.54 12.73
C ARG A 329 0.58 -29.94 12.18
N ALA A 330 -0.31 -29.47 13.05
CA ALA A 330 -1.56 -28.84 12.62
C ALA A 330 -1.31 -27.55 11.82
N LEU A 331 -0.36 -26.71 12.23
CA LEU A 331 0.02 -25.50 11.49
C LEU A 331 0.53 -25.82 10.08
N PHE A 332 1.36 -26.85 9.93
CA PHE A 332 1.87 -27.27 8.62
C PHE A 332 0.80 -27.94 7.74
N ILE A 333 -0.17 -28.64 8.33
CA ILE A 333 -1.33 -29.13 7.59
C ILE A 333 -2.14 -27.95 7.04
N GLU A 334 -2.41 -26.94 7.88
CA GLU A 334 -3.14 -25.74 7.46
C GLU A 334 -2.38 -24.97 6.37
N LEU A 335 -1.05 -24.89 6.46
CA LEU A 335 -0.20 -24.32 5.41
C LEU A 335 -0.36 -25.04 4.07
N GLN A 336 -0.27 -26.37 4.05
CA GLN A 336 -0.42 -27.14 2.81
C GLN A 336 -1.85 -27.08 2.25
N GLN A 337 -2.87 -27.01 3.12
CA GLN A 337 -4.25 -26.78 2.68
C GLN A 337 -4.42 -25.40 2.04
N LEU A 338 -3.76 -24.38 2.60
CA LEU A 338 -3.75 -23.03 2.06
C LEU A 338 -3.02 -22.98 0.71
N ASP A 339 -1.93 -23.70 0.55
CA ASP A 339 -1.20 -23.80 -0.73
C ASP A 339 -2.05 -24.46 -1.82
N ALA A 340 -2.64 -25.62 -1.52
CA ALA A 340 -3.50 -26.33 -2.48
C ALA A 340 -4.80 -25.57 -2.80
N LEU A 341 -5.32 -24.80 -1.84
CA LEU A 341 -6.40 -23.84 -2.10
C LEU A 341 -6.02 -22.78 -3.11
N TYR A 342 -4.81 -22.28 -2.98
CA TYR A 342 -4.29 -21.25 -3.86
C TYR A 342 -4.21 -21.80 -5.29
N ASP A 343 -3.61 -22.99 -5.46
CA ASP A 343 -3.55 -23.69 -6.75
C ASP A 343 -4.95 -23.89 -7.37
N PHE A 344 -5.93 -24.26 -6.55
CA PHE A 344 -7.32 -24.38 -6.99
C PHE A 344 -7.89 -23.06 -7.53
N PHE A 345 -7.77 -21.97 -6.77
CA PHE A 345 -8.33 -20.66 -7.17
C PHE A 345 -7.59 -20.00 -8.33
N ILE A 346 -6.31 -20.32 -8.55
CA ILE A 346 -5.60 -19.88 -9.75
C ILE A 346 -6.11 -20.62 -10.98
N GLY A 347 -6.30 -21.94 -10.85
CA GLY A 347 -6.72 -22.80 -11.96
C GLY A 347 -8.14 -22.50 -12.43
N ASP A 348 -8.94 -21.84 -11.59
CA ASP A 348 -10.29 -21.42 -11.92
C ASP A 348 -10.31 -20.05 -12.64
N PRO A 349 -10.80 -19.97 -13.89
CA PRO A 349 -10.90 -18.71 -14.63
C PRO A 349 -11.95 -17.74 -14.07
N THR A 350 -12.76 -18.14 -13.08
CA THR A 350 -13.83 -17.30 -12.54
C THR A 350 -13.33 -16.34 -11.44
N PRO A 351 -13.64 -15.04 -11.52
CA PRO A 351 -13.24 -14.08 -10.51
C PRO A 351 -14.15 -14.19 -9.29
N TYR A 352 -13.64 -14.76 -8.19
CA TYR A 352 -14.29 -14.68 -6.87
C TYR A 352 -13.48 -13.76 -5.93
N PRO A 353 -13.78 -12.45 -5.86
CA PRO A 353 -13.12 -11.54 -4.92
C PRO A 353 -13.23 -11.97 -3.45
N THR A 354 -14.29 -12.70 -3.10
CA THR A 354 -14.52 -13.30 -1.79
C THR A 354 -13.51 -14.40 -1.46
N ALA A 355 -13.13 -15.22 -2.45
CA ALA A 355 -12.12 -16.26 -2.28
C ALA A 355 -10.75 -15.66 -1.94
N TRP A 356 -10.34 -14.60 -2.62
CA TRP A 356 -9.07 -13.92 -2.31
C TRP A 356 -9.04 -13.28 -0.92
N ASN A 357 -10.15 -12.68 -0.49
CA ASN A 357 -10.28 -12.17 0.87
C ASN A 357 -10.21 -13.31 1.91
N PHE A 358 -10.86 -14.45 1.63
CA PHE A 358 -10.78 -15.64 2.46
C PHE A 358 -9.35 -16.16 2.57
N MET A 359 -8.65 -16.31 1.45
CA MET A 359 -7.25 -16.74 1.42
C MET A 359 -6.37 -15.84 2.26
N ARG A 360 -6.49 -14.51 2.07
CA ARG A 360 -5.71 -13.55 2.84
C ARG A 360 -6.02 -13.62 4.33
N MET A 361 -7.29 -13.72 4.71
CA MET A 361 -7.68 -13.88 6.10
C MET A 361 -7.10 -15.17 6.71
N ARG A 362 -7.14 -16.30 5.99
CA ARG A 362 -6.52 -17.55 6.46
C ARG A 362 -5.01 -17.44 6.62
N THR A 363 -4.32 -16.82 5.67
CA THR A 363 -2.89 -16.54 5.79
C THR A 363 -2.58 -15.73 7.04
N LEU A 364 -3.34 -14.66 7.30
CA LEU A 364 -3.17 -13.82 8.49
C LEU A 364 -3.43 -14.63 9.78
N VAL A 365 -4.51 -15.39 9.85
CA VAL A 365 -4.82 -16.25 11.01
C VAL A 365 -3.69 -17.26 11.25
N LEU A 366 -3.19 -17.90 10.20
CA LEU A 366 -2.08 -18.86 10.30
C LEU A 366 -0.78 -18.20 10.80
N ILE A 367 -0.44 -17.00 10.32
CA ILE A 367 0.68 -16.22 10.85
C ILE A 367 0.48 -15.94 12.35
N GLY A 368 -0.70 -15.46 12.73
CA GLY A 368 -1.02 -15.15 14.13
C GLY A 368 -0.93 -16.37 15.04
N ARG A 369 -1.45 -17.52 14.60
CA ARG A 369 -1.32 -18.80 15.33
C ARG A 369 0.13 -19.23 15.49
N ALA A 370 0.93 -19.14 14.43
CA ALA A 370 2.34 -19.49 14.47
C ALA A 370 3.12 -18.59 15.45
N ILE A 371 2.83 -17.28 15.48
CA ILE A 371 3.39 -16.37 16.48
C ILE A 371 2.96 -16.80 17.91
N ASN A 372 1.67 -16.98 18.16
CA ASN A 372 1.17 -17.38 19.49
C ASN A 372 1.77 -18.71 19.96
N HIS A 373 1.89 -19.69 19.07
CA HIS A 373 2.50 -20.98 19.36
C HIS A 373 3.95 -20.83 19.82
N ALA A 374 4.73 -19.97 19.14
CA ALA A 374 6.09 -19.65 19.55
C ALA A 374 6.16 -18.95 20.91
N ILE A 375 5.25 -18.00 21.17
CA ILE A 375 5.21 -17.26 22.44
C ILE A 375 4.84 -18.16 23.61
N ASP A 376 4.01 -19.18 23.39
CA ASP A 376 3.71 -20.22 24.38
C ASP A 376 4.92 -21.13 24.69
N GLY A 377 6.09 -20.88 24.10
CA GLY A 377 7.34 -21.61 24.36
C GLY A 377 7.44 -22.95 23.64
N ARG A 378 6.61 -23.20 22.62
CA ARG A 378 6.54 -24.48 21.91
C ARG A 378 7.12 -24.35 20.50
N ASP A 379 8.05 -25.23 20.15
CA ASP A 379 8.71 -25.29 18.82
C ASP A 379 9.05 -23.89 18.28
N VAL A 380 9.74 -23.06 19.10
CA VAL A 380 9.85 -21.61 18.90
C VAL A 380 10.50 -21.32 17.56
N SER A 381 11.60 -22.01 17.24
CA SER A 381 12.32 -21.79 15.98
C SER A 381 11.45 -22.15 14.76
N ALA A 382 10.76 -23.29 14.81
CA ALA A 382 9.90 -23.74 13.70
C ALA A 382 8.70 -22.81 13.49
N SER A 383 8.07 -22.39 14.59
CA SER A 383 6.86 -21.57 14.56
C SER A 383 7.16 -20.14 14.10
N LEU A 384 8.26 -19.55 14.56
CA LEU A 384 8.68 -18.22 14.08
C LEU A 384 9.19 -18.27 12.65
N ALA A 385 9.87 -19.34 12.22
CA ALA A 385 10.25 -19.53 10.82
C ALA A 385 9.00 -19.61 9.92
N LEU A 386 7.97 -20.36 10.33
CA LEU A 386 6.69 -20.42 9.62
C LEU A 386 6.03 -19.04 9.52
N ALA A 387 5.92 -18.32 10.64
CA ALA A 387 5.36 -16.97 10.63
C ALA A 387 6.19 -16.02 9.75
N TYR A 388 7.52 -16.15 9.76
CA TYR A 388 8.42 -15.33 8.95
C TYR A 388 8.20 -15.59 7.46
N VAL A 389 8.26 -16.85 7.02
CA VAL A 389 8.09 -17.18 5.60
C VAL A 389 6.71 -16.73 5.12
N LEU A 390 5.64 -16.96 5.89
CA LEU A 390 4.29 -16.50 5.53
C LEU A 390 4.19 -14.97 5.43
N LYS A 391 4.88 -14.22 6.30
CA LYS A 391 4.93 -12.75 6.17
C LYS A 391 5.72 -12.32 4.93
N LEU A 392 6.84 -12.99 4.66
CA LEU A 392 7.69 -12.74 3.51
C LEU A 392 6.94 -12.99 2.20
N VAL A 393 6.28 -14.15 2.07
CA VAL A 393 5.51 -14.53 0.87
C VAL A 393 4.33 -13.60 0.65
N SER A 394 3.76 -13.02 1.72
CA SER A 394 2.58 -12.16 1.66
C SER A 394 2.91 -10.66 1.50
N ALA A 395 4.20 -10.31 1.34
CA ALA A 395 4.69 -8.93 1.38
C ALA A 395 4.27 -8.16 2.65
N LEU A 396 4.15 -8.87 3.78
CA LEU A 396 3.82 -8.33 5.11
C LEU A 396 5.06 -8.18 6.00
N GLU A 397 6.25 -8.33 5.45
CA GLU A 397 7.50 -8.22 6.20
C GLU A 397 7.75 -6.79 6.67
N ASN A 398 7.49 -5.80 5.80
CA ASN A 398 7.86 -4.41 6.01
C ASN A 398 6.73 -3.44 5.65
N ILE A 399 6.59 -2.39 6.45
CA ILE A 399 5.86 -1.16 6.09
C ILE A 399 6.93 -0.10 5.81
N PRO A 400 7.25 0.19 4.55
CA PRO A 400 8.25 1.19 4.22
C PRO A 400 7.71 2.59 4.50
N VAL A 401 8.47 3.41 5.23
CA VAL A 401 8.18 4.82 5.44
C VAL A 401 9.41 5.65 5.08
N GLY A 402 9.39 6.22 3.89
CA GLY A 402 10.55 6.93 3.33
C GLY A 402 11.74 5.99 3.13
N ALA A 403 12.91 6.40 3.65
CA ALA A 403 14.14 5.59 3.60
C ALA A 403 14.23 4.55 4.74
N THR A 404 13.31 4.59 5.71
CA THR A 404 13.30 3.70 6.87
C THR A 404 12.20 2.66 6.75
N ALA A 405 12.54 1.38 6.92
CA ALA A 405 11.54 0.38 7.27
C ALA A 405 11.30 0.52 8.78
N ILE A 406 10.25 1.27 9.17
CA ILE A 406 9.90 1.43 10.60
C ILE A 406 9.59 0.07 11.22
N TYR A 407 9.20 -0.90 10.40
CA TYR A 407 8.73 -2.19 10.86
C TYR A 407 9.44 -3.33 10.15
N ASN A 408 10.67 -3.62 10.58
CA ASN A 408 11.39 -4.83 10.20
C ASN A 408 11.19 -5.91 11.27
N ALA A 409 10.02 -6.54 11.27
CA ALA A 409 9.73 -7.65 12.18
C ALA A 409 10.59 -8.88 11.85
N GLY A 410 10.99 -9.04 10.59
CA GLY A 410 11.81 -10.15 10.10
C GLY A 410 13.09 -10.32 10.90
N HIS A 411 13.86 -9.23 11.06
CA HIS A 411 15.11 -9.26 11.83
C HIS A 411 14.91 -9.72 13.28
N ARG A 412 13.84 -9.26 13.97
CA ARG A 412 13.55 -9.67 15.35
C ARG A 412 13.15 -11.14 15.44
N MET A 413 12.28 -11.59 14.54
CA MET A 413 11.84 -12.98 14.49
C MET A 413 13.01 -13.92 14.20
N LEU A 414 13.80 -13.64 13.18
CA LEU A 414 14.97 -14.44 12.81
C LEU A 414 16.07 -14.40 13.87
N GLY A 415 16.28 -13.26 14.53
CA GLY A 415 17.16 -13.16 15.69
C GLY A 415 16.73 -14.10 16.83
N ARG A 416 15.41 -14.17 17.10
CA ARG A 416 14.87 -15.11 18.09
C ARG A 416 15.02 -16.57 17.65
N VAL A 417 14.72 -16.88 16.39
CA VAL A 417 14.95 -18.22 15.78
C VAL A 417 16.40 -18.62 16.00
N ARG A 418 17.37 -17.80 15.60
CA ARG A 418 18.80 -18.06 15.77
C ARG A 418 19.17 -18.36 17.22
N SER A 419 18.66 -17.57 18.17
CA SER A 419 18.96 -17.77 19.59
C SER A 419 18.41 -19.07 20.17
N CYS A 420 17.30 -19.60 19.62
CA CYS A 420 16.65 -20.82 20.11
C CYS A 420 17.15 -22.06 19.38
N LEU A 421 17.56 -21.92 18.11
CA LEU A 421 17.85 -23.04 17.23
C LEU A 421 18.97 -23.94 17.76
N ASP A 422 19.98 -23.38 18.42
CA ASP A 422 21.09 -24.17 18.99
C ASP A 422 20.74 -24.81 20.34
N VAL A 423 19.65 -24.38 20.98
CA VAL A 423 19.16 -24.93 22.27
C VAL A 423 18.09 -26.00 22.03
N GLU A 424 17.30 -25.89 20.97
CA GLU A 424 16.22 -26.82 20.65
C GLU A 424 16.74 -28.14 20.06
N ILE A 425 16.28 -29.26 20.60
CA ILE A 425 16.53 -30.60 20.04
C ILE A 425 15.51 -30.83 18.91
N LEU A 426 15.92 -30.52 17.68
CA LEU A 426 15.09 -30.65 16.49
C LEU A 426 15.49 -31.84 15.63
N HIS A 427 14.50 -32.42 14.95
CA HIS A 427 14.78 -33.39 13.90
C HIS A 427 15.61 -32.73 12.77
N PRO A 428 16.65 -33.38 12.22
CA PRO A 428 17.55 -32.77 11.23
C PRO A 428 16.82 -32.15 10.03
N ARG A 429 15.75 -32.78 9.54
CA ARG A 429 14.95 -32.25 8.42
C ARG A 429 14.20 -30.96 8.76
N LEU A 430 13.66 -30.86 9.98
CA LEU A 430 12.98 -29.66 10.44
C LEU A 430 13.99 -28.53 10.65
N ARG A 431 15.15 -28.84 11.23
CA ARG A 431 16.27 -27.89 11.35
C ARG A 431 16.71 -27.37 9.99
N LEU A 432 16.88 -28.26 9.00
CA LEU A 432 17.21 -27.89 7.62
C LEU A 432 16.18 -26.93 7.02
N TRP A 433 14.89 -27.19 7.21
CA TRP A 433 13.83 -26.29 6.74
C TRP A 433 13.85 -24.92 7.40
N ILE A 434 14.07 -24.84 8.72
CA ILE A 434 14.20 -23.57 9.44
C ILE A 434 15.38 -22.76 8.91
N LEU A 435 16.52 -23.43 8.69
CA LEU A 435 17.73 -22.81 8.16
C LEU A 435 17.53 -22.30 6.74
N TYR A 436 16.85 -23.07 5.89
CA TYR A 436 16.45 -22.64 4.56
C TYR A 436 15.59 -21.37 4.61
N VAL A 437 14.58 -21.35 5.49
CA VAL A 437 13.70 -20.17 5.67
C VAL A 437 14.49 -18.94 6.10
N GLY A 438 15.45 -19.07 7.01
CA GLY A 438 16.32 -17.96 7.38
C GLY A 438 17.26 -17.54 6.24
N ALA A 439 17.78 -18.48 5.45
CA ALA A 439 18.64 -18.16 4.30
C ALA A 439 17.90 -17.34 3.22
N LEU A 440 16.56 -17.52 3.10
CA LEU A 440 15.73 -16.70 2.21
C LEU A 440 15.74 -15.20 2.55
N SER A 441 16.05 -14.83 3.80
CA SER A 441 16.21 -13.41 4.18
C SER A 441 17.51 -12.78 3.68
N GLY A 442 18.44 -13.61 3.18
CA GLY A 442 19.80 -13.19 2.82
C GLY A 442 20.74 -13.04 4.02
N ASP A 443 20.40 -13.60 5.19
CA ASP A 443 21.28 -13.61 6.36
C ASP A 443 22.37 -14.68 6.19
N GLU A 444 23.64 -14.25 6.18
CA GLU A 444 24.81 -15.12 5.95
C GLU A 444 24.95 -16.22 7.00
N TRP A 445 24.53 -15.99 8.24
CA TRP A 445 24.61 -17.00 9.28
C TRP A 445 23.68 -18.17 8.96
N PHE A 446 22.44 -17.88 8.53
CA PHE A 446 21.50 -18.92 8.14
C PHE A 446 21.97 -19.68 6.91
N THR A 447 22.51 -18.99 5.90
CA THR A 447 23.09 -19.62 4.70
C THR A 447 24.22 -20.58 5.06
N ARG A 448 25.20 -20.15 5.86
CA ARG A 448 26.31 -21.01 6.29
C ARG A 448 25.83 -22.22 7.07
N ARG A 449 24.91 -22.02 8.03
CA ARG A 449 24.36 -23.11 8.84
C ARG A 449 23.53 -24.08 8.01
N PHE A 450 22.81 -23.60 7.01
CA PHE A 450 22.10 -24.43 6.04
C PHE A 450 23.07 -25.34 5.31
N ASP A 451 24.18 -24.81 4.79
CA ASP A 451 25.21 -25.60 4.11
C ASP A 451 25.82 -26.66 5.06
N GLU A 452 26.19 -26.27 6.28
CA GLU A 452 26.68 -27.20 7.32
C GLU A 452 25.67 -28.33 7.58
N GLN A 453 24.38 -28.00 7.70
CA GLN A 453 23.31 -28.97 7.96
C GLN A 453 23.13 -29.94 6.78
N THR A 454 23.27 -29.47 5.55
CA THR A 454 23.15 -30.33 4.35
C THR A 454 24.30 -31.34 4.28
N VAL A 455 25.52 -30.94 4.65
CA VAL A 455 26.68 -31.83 4.79
C VAL A 455 26.43 -32.88 5.85
N LEU A 456 26.00 -32.47 7.05
CA LEU A 456 25.72 -33.38 8.17
C LEU A 456 24.64 -34.42 7.84
N MET A 457 23.69 -34.06 6.97
CA MET A 457 22.62 -34.95 6.55
C MET A 457 22.96 -35.81 5.33
N GLY A 458 24.15 -35.68 4.74
CA GLY A 458 24.51 -36.39 3.51
C GLY A 458 23.64 -35.98 2.31
N VAL A 459 23.17 -34.74 2.28
CA VAL A 459 22.36 -34.21 1.19
C VAL A 459 23.29 -33.59 0.16
N HIS A 460 23.59 -34.37 -0.89
CA HIS A 460 24.62 -34.00 -1.87
C HIS A 460 24.08 -33.26 -3.09
N THR A 461 22.77 -33.32 -3.35
CA THR A 461 22.14 -32.66 -4.51
C THR A 461 21.00 -31.74 -4.09
N TRP A 462 20.80 -30.68 -4.87
CA TRP A 462 19.70 -29.75 -4.65
C TRP A 462 18.35 -30.46 -4.77
N GLU A 463 18.20 -31.42 -5.68
CA GLU A 463 16.99 -32.21 -5.87
C GLU A 463 16.65 -33.03 -4.62
N THR A 464 17.66 -33.60 -3.97
CA THR A 464 17.49 -34.32 -2.69
C THR A 464 17.08 -33.36 -1.59
N CYS A 465 17.73 -32.19 -1.52
CA CYS A 465 17.38 -31.13 -0.56
C CYS A 465 15.93 -30.66 -0.78
N LYS A 466 15.55 -30.41 -2.03
CA LYS A 466 14.20 -30.04 -2.46
C LYS A 466 13.17 -31.10 -2.06
N GLY A 467 13.51 -32.38 -2.22
CA GLY A 467 12.67 -33.50 -1.80
C GLY A 467 12.43 -33.55 -0.29
N ILE A 468 13.37 -33.08 0.53
CA ILE A 468 13.19 -32.95 1.98
C ILE A 468 12.33 -31.73 2.30
N LEU A 469 12.70 -30.56 1.78
CA LEU A 469 12.06 -29.30 2.09
C LEU A 469 10.60 -29.25 1.61
N SER A 470 10.27 -29.86 0.48
CA SER A 470 8.90 -29.92 -0.07
C SER A 470 7.89 -30.55 0.90
N LYS A 471 8.33 -31.41 1.83
CA LYS A 471 7.45 -32.01 2.85
C LYS A 471 7.03 -31.06 3.97
N PHE A 472 7.75 -29.95 4.12
CA PHE A 472 7.46 -28.89 5.10
C PHE A 472 6.84 -27.66 4.45
N TYR A 473 6.69 -27.66 3.12
CA TYR A 473 6.51 -26.49 2.25
C TYR A 473 7.82 -26.05 1.61
N LEU A 474 7.95 -26.41 0.34
CA LEU A 474 8.82 -25.78 -0.62
C LEU A 474 7.99 -25.60 -1.90
N PRO A 475 7.91 -24.40 -2.48
CA PRO A 475 7.22 -24.21 -3.75
C PRO A 475 7.74 -25.26 -4.75
N ARG A 476 6.82 -26.06 -5.30
CA ARG A 476 7.17 -27.05 -6.32
C ARG A 476 7.73 -26.33 -7.55
N ASP A 477 8.61 -27.02 -8.27
CA ASP A 477 9.51 -26.52 -9.33
C ASP A 477 8.96 -25.45 -10.29
N GLU A 478 9.87 -24.54 -10.66
CA GLU A 478 9.72 -23.47 -11.67
C GLU A 478 8.72 -22.34 -11.35
N PRO A 479 8.93 -21.12 -11.89
CA PRO A 479 8.12 -19.94 -11.56
C PRO A 479 6.72 -20.07 -12.17
N GLN A 480 5.87 -20.91 -11.58
CA GLN A 480 4.45 -20.91 -11.86
C GLN A 480 3.81 -19.73 -11.11
N VAL A 481 3.98 -18.59 -11.78
CA VAL A 481 3.43 -17.23 -11.76
C VAL A 481 2.41 -16.79 -10.71
N HIS A 482 1.80 -17.65 -9.91
CA HIS A 482 0.58 -17.25 -9.23
C HIS A 482 0.67 -17.20 -7.71
N PHE A 483 1.18 -18.21 -6.98
CA PHE A 483 1.66 -17.94 -5.60
C PHE A 483 2.87 -16.99 -5.67
N HIS A 484 3.61 -17.08 -6.80
CA HIS A 484 4.73 -16.23 -7.22
C HIS A 484 4.42 -14.84 -7.72
N ALA A 485 3.15 -14.53 -7.93
CA ALA A 485 2.73 -13.17 -8.20
C ALA A 485 2.76 -12.29 -6.94
N ILE A 486 2.68 -12.92 -5.77
CA ILE A 486 2.82 -12.29 -4.45
C ILE A 486 4.27 -12.38 -3.95
N PHE A 487 5.02 -13.40 -4.38
CA PHE A 487 6.46 -13.43 -4.16
C PHE A 487 7.13 -12.22 -4.82
N ASP A 488 7.72 -11.36 -3.99
CA ASP A 488 8.64 -10.34 -4.45
C ASP A 488 9.65 -10.99 -5.42
N ALA A 489 9.94 -10.35 -6.55
CA ALA A 489 10.99 -10.78 -7.47
C ALA A 489 12.31 -11.06 -6.70
N ARG A 490 12.51 -10.40 -5.55
CA ARG A 490 13.58 -10.68 -4.59
C ARG A 490 13.60 -12.12 -4.08
N LEU A 491 12.47 -12.73 -3.72
CA LEU A 491 12.47 -14.10 -3.22
C LEU A 491 12.76 -15.12 -4.32
N SER A 492 12.14 -14.97 -5.49
CA SER A 492 12.41 -15.82 -6.67
C SER A 492 13.86 -15.68 -7.14
N LYS A 493 14.49 -14.52 -6.91
CA LYS A 493 15.92 -14.32 -7.13
C LYS A 493 16.76 -15.04 -6.06
N ARG A 494 16.42 -14.89 -4.77
CA ARG A 494 17.16 -15.54 -3.67
C ARG A 494 17.07 -17.06 -3.70
N ILE A 495 15.92 -17.64 -4.04
CA ILE A 495 15.79 -19.10 -4.23
C ILE A 495 16.75 -19.57 -5.33
N ARG A 496 16.82 -18.84 -6.44
CA ARG A 496 17.75 -19.16 -7.53
C ARG A 496 19.21 -19.03 -7.10
N GLU A 497 19.56 -17.95 -6.42
CA GLU A 497 20.93 -17.75 -5.91
C GLU A 497 21.32 -18.81 -4.87
N LEU A 498 20.41 -19.23 -3.98
CA LEU A 498 20.67 -20.32 -3.04
C LEU A 498 20.85 -21.66 -3.78
N ALA A 499 20.04 -21.93 -4.81
CA ALA A 499 20.19 -23.13 -5.62
C ALA A 499 21.53 -23.14 -6.38
N THR A 500 21.94 -22.01 -6.95
CA THR A 500 23.24 -21.86 -7.63
C THR A 500 24.40 -21.99 -6.66
N ALA A 501 24.36 -21.29 -5.51
CA ALA A 501 25.40 -21.38 -4.48
C ALA A 501 25.54 -22.81 -3.92
N PHE A 502 24.43 -23.53 -3.76
CA PHE A 502 24.44 -24.93 -3.33
C PHE A 502 25.17 -25.83 -4.34
N GLN A 503 25.01 -25.58 -5.64
CA GLN A 503 25.72 -26.30 -6.70
C GLN A 503 27.23 -25.93 -6.71
N ASP A 504 27.56 -24.65 -6.57
CA ASP A 504 28.94 -24.15 -6.64
C ASP A 504 29.81 -24.61 -5.45
N VAL A 505 29.27 -24.60 -4.23
CA VAL A 505 29.99 -25.04 -3.02
C VAL A 505 30.36 -26.53 -3.08
N LYS A 506 29.59 -27.34 -3.81
CA LYS A 506 29.84 -28.79 -3.94
C LYS A 506 30.79 -29.14 -5.08
N LEU A 507 30.80 -28.35 -6.15
CA LEU A 507 31.80 -28.48 -7.23
C LEU A 507 33.22 -28.10 -6.79
N GLN A 508 33.39 -27.35 -5.70
CA GLN A 508 34.70 -26.99 -5.13
C GLN A 508 35.19 -27.95 -4.02
N GLY A 509 34.38 -28.93 -3.62
CA GLY A 509 34.67 -29.89 -2.55
C GLY A 509 34.90 -31.33 -3.00
N GLU A 510 34.83 -31.59 -4.31
CA GLU A 510 35.35 -32.78 -5.00
C GLU A 510 36.77 -32.51 -5.51
#